data_AF-A0A839U5H6-F1
#
_entry.id   AF-A0A839U5H6-F1
#
_cell.length_a   1.000
_cell.length_b   1.000
_cell.length_c   1.000
_cell.angle_alpha   90.00
_cell.angle_beta   90.00
_cell.angle_gamma   90.00
#
_symmetry.space_group_name_H-M   'P 1'
#
loop_
_entity.id
_entity.type
_entity.pdbx_description
1 polymer ?
#
loop_
_entity_poly.entity_id
_entity_poly.type
_entity_poly.pdbx_seq_one_letter_code
_entity_poly.pdbx_strand_id
1 'polypeptide(L)'
;MLTVSLFLGVYLAGTRVEQGDAVMQAQFDLMKLSYACSDPLYRTKRDSVRRWVRKFDTDTTFKDEDVSSLDSGLKNATTRLSKPINKGDCITLLTEAQAKVDQLFEEFSR
;
A
#
# COMPACT_ATOMS: atom_id res chain seq x y z
N MET A 1 1.35 -4.97 39.54
CA MET A 1 1.05 -3.83 38.64
C MET A 1 1.57 -4.18 37.26
N LEU A 2 0.67 -4.49 36.33
CA LEU A 2 1.03 -4.80 34.95
C LEU A 2 0.00 -4.07 34.08
N THR A 3 0.22 -2.78 33.91
CA THR A 3 -0.49 -1.93 32.95
C THR A 3 -0.03 -2.36 31.56
N VAL A 4 -0.77 -3.30 30.99
CA VAL A 4 -0.74 -3.59 29.55
C VAL A 4 -1.39 -2.38 28.87
N SER A 5 -0.58 -1.36 28.61
CA SER A 5 -0.91 -0.30 27.68
C SER A 5 -0.90 -0.90 26.27
N LEU A 6 -2.02 -1.54 25.90
CA LEU A 6 -2.36 -1.82 24.51
C LEU A 6 -2.31 -0.49 23.77
N PHE A 7 -1.23 -0.28 23.02
CA PHE A 7 -1.06 0.88 22.18
C PHE A 7 -2.16 0.91 21.12
N LEU A 8 -3.04 1.89 21.28
CA LEU A 8 -3.58 2.72 20.22
C LEU A 8 -4.17 1.98 19.02
N GLY A 9 -5.44 1.60 19.18
CA GLY A 9 -6.39 1.78 18.09
C GLY A 9 -6.49 3.28 17.79
N VAL A 10 -5.63 3.78 16.91
CA VAL A 10 -5.93 5.03 16.20
C VAL A 10 -7.08 4.68 15.29
N TYR A 11 -8.31 4.78 15.80
CA TYR A 11 -9.48 4.91 14.95
C TYR A 11 -9.18 6.11 14.05
N LEU A 12 -8.89 5.85 12.77
CA LEU A 12 -8.85 6.88 11.75
C LEU A 12 -10.27 7.45 11.66
N ALA A 13 -10.56 8.45 12.49
CA ALA A 13 -11.78 9.25 12.44
C ALA A 13 -11.73 10.22 11.24
N GLY A 14 -11.32 9.69 10.10
CA GLY A 14 -11.27 10.38 8.82
C GLY A 14 -12.53 10.14 8.03
N THR A 15 -12.72 10.94 6.99
CA THR A 15 -13.79 10.70 6.01
C THR A 15 -13.56 9.36 5.30
N ARG A 16 -14.63 8.81 4.70
CA ARG A 16 -14.54 7.59 3.89
C ARG A 16 -13.46 7.69 2.79
N VAL A 17 -13.29 8.89 2.22
CA VAL A 17 -12.24 9.18 1.22
C VAL A 17 -10.85 9.10 1.83
N GLU A 18 -10.63 9.66 3.02
CA GLU A 18 -9.32 9.59 3.70
C GLU A 18 -8.94 8.16 4.07
N GLN A 19 -9.91 7.35 4.50
CA GLN A 19 -9.68 5.94 4.80
C GLN A 19 -9.39 5.14 3.53
N GLY A 20 -10.12 5.37 2.44
CA GLY A 20 -9.84 4.74 1.16
C GLY A 20 -8.48 5.16 0.58
N ASP A 21 -8.09 6.43 0.73
CA ASP A 21 -6.77 6.93 0.39
C ASP A 21 -5.66 6.26 1.20
N ALA A 22 -5.89 5.98 2.49
CA ALA A 22 -4.94 5.24 3.31
C ALA A 22 -4.74 3.79 2.80
N VAL A 23 -5.83 3.10 2.44
CA VAL A 23 -5.74 1.76 1.82
C VAL A 23 -4.99 1.85 0.50
N MET A 24 -5.32 2.82 -0.35
CA MET A 24 -4.67 2.99 -1.65
C MET A 24 -3.20 3.34 -1.51
N GLN A 25 -2.83 4.23 -0.59
CA GLN A 25 -1.43 4.55 -0.31
C GLN A 25 -0.64 3.29 0.09
N ALA A 26 -1.22 2.42 0.94
CA ALA A 26 -0.59 1.16 1.31
C ALA A 26 -0.43 0.19 0.12
N GLN A 27 -1.43 0.12 -0.78
CA GLN A 27 -1.35 -0.66 -2.02
C GLN A 27 -0.25 -0.16 -2.96
N PHE A 28 -0.11 1.17 -3.10
CA PHE A 28 0.96 1.79 -3.90
C PHE A 28 2.35 1.54 -3.29
N ASP A 29 2.47 1.59 -1.96
CA ASP A 29 3.72 1.29 -1.28
C ASP A 29 4.12 -0.18 -1.39
N LEU A 30 3.15 -1.10 -1.29
CA LEU A 30 3.36 -2.52 -1.58
C LEU A 30 3.82 -2.75 -3.03
N MET A 31 3.23 -2.05 -3.99
CA MET A 31 3.64 -2.11 -5.40
C MET A 31 5.09 -1.60 -5.60
N LYS A 32 5.45 -0.46 -5.00
CA LYS A 32 6.82 0.08 -5.02
C LYS A 32 7.82 -0.91 -4.42
N LEU A 33 7.49 -1.48 -3.27
CA LEU A 33 8.33 -2.44 -2.58
C LEU A 33 8.51 -3.72 -3.40
N SER A 34 7.43 -4.24 -3.99
CA SER A 34 7.45 -5.40 -4.89
C SER A 34 8.40 -5.17 -6.06
N TYR A 35 8.36 -3.98 -6.70
CA TYR A 35 9.31 -3.63 -7.75
C TYR A 35 10.75 -3.62 -7.25
N ALA A 36 11.01 -2.93 -6.14
CA ALA A 36 12.36 -2.83 -5.56
C ALA A 36 12.94 -4.19 -5.16
N CYS A 37 12.09 -5.11 -4.70
CA CYS A 37 12.45 -6.48 -4.37
C CYS A 37 12.58 -7.40 -5.59
N SER A 38 12.33 -6.91 -6.81
CA SER A 38 12.29 -7.74 -8.03
C SER A 38 11.33 -8.93 -7.87
N ASP A 39 10.22 -8.71 -7.17
CA ASP A 39 9.22 -9.72 -6.89
C ASP A 39 8.55 -10.20 -8.19
N PRO A 40 8.53 -11.51 -8.49
CA PRO A 40 7.92 -12.04 -9.72
C PRO A 40 6.42 -11.71 -9.83
N LEU A 41 5.75 -11.41 -8.72
CA LEU A 41 4.33 -11.05 -8.68
C LEU A 41 4.07 -9.55 -8.83
N TYR A 42 5.07 -8.73 -9.14
CA TYR A 42 4.91 -7.29 -9.33
C TYR A 42 3.78 -6.91 -10.29
N ARG A 43 3.69 -7.58 -11.45
CA ARG A 43 2.63 -7.32 -12.44
C ARG A 43 1.24 -7.57 -11.86
N THR A 44 1.08 -8.69 -11.15
CA THR A 44 -0.16 -9.06 -10.46
C THR A 44 -0.54 -8.03 -9.41
N LYS A 45 0.43 -7.53 -8.63
CA LYS A 45 0.19 -6.48 -7.63
C LYS A 45 -0.23 -5.17 -8.28
N ARG A 46 0.45 -4.71 -9.34
CA ARG A 46 0.04 -3.52 -10.10
C ARG A 46 -1.39 -3.65 -10.62
N ASP A 47 -1.75 -4.79 -11.21
CA ASP A 47 -3.09 -5.00 -11.75
C ASP A 47 -4.13 -5.12 -10.61
N SER A 48 -3.73 -5.58 -9.43
CA SER A 48 -4.52 -5.50 -8.20
C SER A 48 -4.78 -4.05 -7.78
N VAL A 49 -3.74 -3.20 -7.73
CA VAL A 49 -3.90 -1.77 -7.40
C VAL A 49 -4.89 -1.09 -8.34
N ARG A 50 -4.79 -1.34 -9.66
CA ARG A 50 -5.79 -0.83 -10.64
C ARG A 50 -7.22 -1.26 -10.34
N ARG A 51 -7.42 -2.53 -9.96
CA ARG A 51 -8.75 -3.03 -9.59
C ARG A 51 -9.26 -2.35 -8.31
N TRP A 52 -8.39 -2.09 -7.35
CA TRP A 52 -8.74 -1.39 -6.11
C TRP A 52 -9.10 0.08 -6.35
N VAL A 53 -8.31 0.81 -7.15
CA VAL A 53 -8.64 2.19 -7.57
C VAL A 53 -10.06 2.24 -8.13
N ARG A 54 -10.39 1.35 -9.08
CA ARG A 54 -11.72 1.31 -9.70
C ARG A 54 -12.82 0.93 -8.71
N LYS A 55 -12.53 0.01 -7.78
CA LYS A 55 -13.48 -0.39 -6.75
C LYS A 55 -13.77 0.75 -5.76
N PHE A 56 -12.79 1.61 -5.52
CA PHE A 56 -12.88 2.73 -4.59
C PHE A 56 -13.07 4.08 -5.28
N ASP A 57 -13.49 4.15 -6.55
CA ASP A 57 -13.49 5.40 -7.32
C ASP A 57 -14.24 6.58 -6.65
N THR A 58 -15.25 6.29 -5.82
CA THR A 58 -16.00 7.28 -5.02
C THR A 58 -15.41 7.54 -3.62
N ASP A 59 -14.52 6.65 -3.17
CA ASP A 59 -13.96 6.54 -1.83
C ASP A 59 -12.44 6.78 -1.82
N THR A 60 -11.84 7.22 -2.94
CA THR A 60 -10.42 7.57 -3.02
C THR A 60 -10.17 8.72 -3.99
N THR A 61 -9.13 9.49 -3.73
CA THR A 61 -8.59 10.51 -4.63
C THR A 61 -7.67 9.92 -5.70
N PHE A 62 -7.17 8.69 -5.51
CA PHE A 62 -6.31 8.00 -6.47
C PHE A 62 -7.07 7.59 -7.74
N LYS A 63 -6.37 7.61 -8.89
CA LYS A 63 -6.90 7.27 -10.21
C LYS A 63 -6.01 6.28 -10.96
N ASP A 64 -6.53 5.72 -12.07
CA ASP A 64 -5.82 4.72 -12.87
C ASP A 64 -4.51 5.30 -13.47
N GLU A 65 -4.48 6.62 -13.69
CA GLU A 65 -3.33 7.39 -14.12
C GLU A 65 -2.21 7.37 -13.07
N ASP A 66 -2.53 7.37 -11.78
CA ASP A 66 -1.53 7.32 -10.71
C ASP A 66 -0.79 5.98 -10.71
N VAL A 67 -1.52 4.88 -10.93
CA VAL A 67 -0.91 3.55 -11.03
C VAL A 67 0.03 3.46 -12.22
N SER A 68 -0.39 4.02 -13.36
CA SER A 68 0.39 4.02 -14.59
C SER A 68 1.61 4.94 -14.51
N SER A 69 1.46 6.09 -13.84
CA SER A 69 2.54 7.02 -13.52
C SER A 69 3.58 6.38 -12.60
N LEU A 70 3.12 5.66 -11.56
CA LEU A 70 4.01 4.92 -10.67
C LEU A 70 4.76 3.81 -11.41
N ASP A 71 4.08 2.96 -12.20
CA ASP A 71 4.71 1.87 -12.96
C ASP A 71 5.80 2.41 -13.91
N SER A 72 5.49 3.52 -14.60
CA SER A 72 6.44 4.19 -15.49
C SER A 72 7.61 4.79 -14.71
N GLY A 73 7.34 5.44 -13.58
CA GLY A 73 8.38 6.05 -12.75
C GLY A 73 9.35 5.04 -12.14
N LEU A 74 8.85 3.87 -11.74
CA LEU A 74 9.68 2.75 -11.26
C LEU A 74 10.58 2.20 -12.37
N LYS A 75 10.04 1.99 -13.57
CA LYS A 75 10.77 1.48 -14.74
C LYS A 75 11.83 2.45 -15.26
N ASN A 76 11.50 3.74 -15.24
CA ASN A 76 12.40 4.81 -15.70
C ASN A 76 13.30 5.35 -14.58
N ALA A 77 13.27 4.73 -13.39
CA ALA A 77 14.04 5.11 -12.21
C ALA A 77 13.83 6.55 -11.70
N THR A 78 12.71 7.20 -12.07
CA THR A 78 12.30 8.52 -11.56
C THR A 78 11.55 8.43 -10.23
N THR A 79 11.03 7.25 -9.89
CA THR A 79 10.45 6.94 -8.57
C THR A 79 11.28 5.86 -7.89
N ARG A 80 11.63 6.07 -6.61
CA ARG A 80 12.39 5.12 -5.79
C ARG A 80 11.78 5.05 -4.39
N LEU A 81 12.11 3.98 -3.67
CA LEU A 81 11.86 3.94 -2.23
C LEU A 81 12.65 5.07 -1.55
N SER A 82 12.04 5.68 -0.53
CA SER A 82 12.67 6.74 0.26
C SER A 82 13.91 6.23 1.02
N LYS A 83 13.97 4.92 1.28
CA LYS A 83 15.10 4.26 1.91
C LYS A 83 15.56 3.06 1.06
N PRO A 84 16.87 2.83 0.92
CA PRO A 84 17.37 1.58 0.36
C PRO A 84 16.88 0.38 1.17
N ILE A 85 16.55 -0.71 0.49
CA ILE A 85 16.17 -1.96 1.14
C ILE A 85 17.31 -2.97 1.06
N ASN A 86 17.47 -3.75 2.12
CA ASN A 86 18.30 -4.94 2.08
C ASN A 86 17.49 -6.07 1.41
N LYS A 87 18.04 -6.67 0.35
CA LYS A 87 17.35 -7.73 -0.40
C LYS A 87 17.06 -8.97 0.44
N GLY A 88 17.86 -9.23 1.49
CA GLY A 88 17.61 -10.32 2.43
C GLY A 88 16.29 -10.19 3.20
N ASP A 89 15.79 -8.95 3.35
CA ASP A 89 14.60 -8.65 4.14
C ASP A 89 13.33 -8.54 3.27
N CYS A 90 13.45 -8.73 1.95
CA CYS A 90 12.35 -8.51 1.02
C CYS A 90 11.10 -9.33 1.32
N ILE A 91 11.24 -10.60 1.73
CA ILE A 91 10.09 -11.45 2.06
C ILE A 91 9.35 -10.88 3.27
N THR A 92 10.08 -10.50 4.32
CA THR A 92 9.53 -9.91 5.54
C THR A 92 8.82 -8.60 5.23
N LEU A 93 9.49 -7.68 4.51
CA LEU A 93 8.93 -6.38 4.16
C LEU A 93 7.68 -6.51 3.29
N LEU A 94 7.67 -7.43 2.32
CA LEU A 94 6.49 -7.67 1.48
C LEU A 94 5.32 -8.24 2.28
N THR A 95 5.61 -9.12 3.25
CA THR A 95 4.61 -9.70 4.14
C THR A 95 4.02 -8.63 5.07
N GLU A 96 4.86 -7.79 5.68
CA GLU A 96 4.43 -6.68 6.53
C GLU A 96 3.62 -5.64 5.75
N ALA A 97 4.05 -5.30 4.53
CA ALA A 97 3.33 -4.37 3.68
C ALA A 97 1.95 -4.93 3.27
N GLN A 98 1.87 -6.23 2.96
CA GLN A 98 0.58 -6.88 2.67
C GLN A 98 -0.32 -6.91 3.92
N ALA A 99 0.21 -7.28 5.09
CA ALA A 99 -0.56 -7.28 6.34
C ALA A 99 -1.10 -5.89 6.68
N LYS A 100 -0.32 -4.84 6.42
CA LYS A 100 -0.78 -3.45 6.58
C LYS A 100 -1.92 -3.09 5.63
N VAL A 101 -1.84 -3.52 4.36
CA VAL A 101 -2.93 -3.36 3.39
C VAL A 101 -4.20 -4.05 3.88
N ASP A 102 -4.08 -5.29 4.35
CA ASP A 102 -5.20 -6.10 4.81
C ASP A 102 -5.86 -5.47 6.05
N GLN A 103 -5.05 -5.03 7.02
CA GLN A 103 -5.53 -4.32 8.21
C GLN A 103 -6.31 -3.05 7.85
N LEU A 104 -5.74 -2.18 7.00
CA LEU A 104 -6.41 -0.94 6.60
C LEU A 104 -7.71 -1.22 5.84
N PHE A 105 -7.73 -2.28 5.03
CA PHE A 105 -8.94 -2.69 4.31
C PHE A 105 -10.03 -3.21 5.25
N GLU A 106 -9.66 -3.99 6.28
CA GLU A 106 -10.60 -4.42 7.32
C GLU A 106 -11.17 -3.23 8.08
N GLU A 107 -10.34 -2.24 8.43
CA GLU A 107 -10.77 -1.02 9.10
C GLU A 107 -11.71 -0.18 8.23
N PHE A 108 -11.44 -0.05 6.94
CA PHE A 108 -12.30 0.64 5.97
C PHE A 108 -13.65 -0.06 5.75
N SER A 109 -13.69 -1.39 5.89
CA SER A 109 -14.89 -2.19 5.61
C SER A 109 -15.86 -2.31 6.79
N ARG A 110 -15.51 -1.78 7.97
CA ARG A 110 -16.34 -1.77 9.17
C ARG A 110 -17.30 -0.58 9.18
#